data_AF-A0A0B1TBL4-F1
#
_entry.id   AF-A0A0B1TBL4-F1
#
_cell.length_a   1.000
_cell.length_b   1.000
_cell.length_c   1.000
_cell.angle_alpha   90.00
_cell.angle_beta   90.00
_cell.angle_gamma   90.00
#
_symmetry.space_group_name_H-M   'P 1'
#
loop_
_entity.id
_entity.type
_entity.pdbx_description
1 polymer ?
#
loop_
_entity_poly.entity_id
_entity_poly.type
_entity_poly.pdbx_seq_one_letter_code
_entity_poly.pdbx_strand_id
1 'polypeptide(L)'
;MFRIYFQSDTVAPFSLVSKARVVQLGIVDGLVNKPAFLPLSIPKPLSEQLLKLHSNPPAYFISQFIWYLMRNGEDFQKALDEQISKLPFGKGPVVGLQVRRTDKVGSEAKFHSVEEYMQWTEIWFKIQEKKSGGNVTRRVFIATDDPTVIQETRTKLVVLRVTVEFLTVSQKSKE
;
A
#
# COMPACT_ATOMS: atom_id res chain seq x y z
N MET A 1 43.21 17.53 -11.58
CA MET A 1 43.29 16.64 -10.40
C MET A 1 42.44 17.26 -9.29
N PHE A 2 41.16 16.86 -9.16
CA PHE A 2 40.28 17.37 -8.09
C PHE A 2 40.47 16.51 -6.85
N ARG A 3 41.06 17.09 -5.80
CA ARG A 3 41.28 16.45 -4.51
C ARG A 3 40.01 16.64 -3.68
N ILE A 4 39.17 15.61 -3.61
CA ILE A 4 38.01 15.58 -2.72
C ILE A 4 38.54 15.31 -1.32
N TYR A 5 38.64 16.34 -0.50
CA TYR A 5 38.86 16.18 0.93
C TYR A 5 37.55 15.66 1.54
N PHE A 6 37.48 14.37 1.84
CA PHE A 6 36.57 13.89 2.87
C PHE A 6 37.15 14.37 4.21
N GLN A 7 36.76 15.56 4.65
CA GLN A 7 36.84 15.87 6.07
C GLN A 7 36.02 14.79 6.80
N SER A 8 36.53 14.32 7.93
CA SER A 8 35.80 13.46 8.86
C SER A 8 34.65 14.28 9.47
N ASP A 9 33.62 14.53 8.67
CA ASP A 9 32.50 15.37 9.04
C ASP A 9 31.53 14.53 9.85
N THR A 10 31.56 14.70 11.16
CA THR A 10 30.43 14.32 12.00
C THR A 10 29.21 15.11 11.50
N VAL A 11 28.31 14.43 10.80
CA VAL A 11 27.14 15.06 10.19
C VAL A 11 26.29 15.67 11.30
N ALA A 12 25.99 16.97 11.18
CA ALA A 12 25.19 17.66 12.18
C ALA A 12 23.75 17.10 12.23
N PRO A 13 23.13 16.94 13.41
CA PRO A 13 21.75 16.50 13.50
C PRO A 13 20.79 17.54 12.91
N PHE A 14 19.65 17.08 12.40
CA PHE A 14 18.62 17.95 11.85
C PHE A 14 18.10 18.95 12.90
N SER A 15 18.01 20.22 12.51
CA SER A 15 17.37 21.29 13.26
C SER A 15 16.83 22.33 12.28
N LEU A 16 15.67 22.92 12.59
CA LEU A 16 15.02 23.95 11.77
C LEU A 16 15.89 25.20 11.52
N VAL A 17 16.87 25.44 12.39
CA VAL A 17 17.78 26.59 12.32
C VAL A 17 19.19 26.21 11.86
N SER A 18 19.43 24.95 11.48
CA SER A 18 20.74 24.49 11.07
C SER A 18 21.19 25.18 9.77
N LYS A 19 22.43 25.68 9.77
CA LYS A 19 23.10 26.22 8.57
C LYS A 19 24.05 25.21 7.92
N ALA A 20 24.11 23.98 8.44
CA ALA A 20 24.99 22.94 7.91
C ALA A 20 24.56 22.53 6.50
N ARG A 21 25.53 22.27 5.63
CA ARG A 21 25.27 21.80 4.26
C ARG A 21 24.66 20.39 4.23
N VAL A 22 25.08 19.53 5.15
CA VAL A 22 24.59 18.16 5.30
C VAL A 22 24.04 18.01 6.72
N VAL A 23 22.83 17.49 6.82
CA VAL A 23 22.17 17.23 8.10
C VAL A 23 21.68 15.79 8.15
N GLN A 24 21.79 15.16 9.31
CA GLN A 24 21.29 13.82 9.56
C GLN A 24 19.89 13.92 10.18
N LEU A 25 18.89 13.42 9.47
CA LEU A 25 17.52 13.35 9.96
C LEU A 25 17.32 12.02 10.71
N GLY A 26 16.97 12.12 12.00
CA GLY A 26 16.59 10.95 12.81
C GLY A 26 15.17 10.47 12.53
N ILE A 27 14.75 9.39 13.19
CA ILE A 27 13.37 8.92 13.14
C ILE A 27 12.41 9.96 13.73
N VAL A 28 11.16 9.95 13.27
CA VAL A 28 10.15 10.96 13.65
C VAL A 28 9.94 11.08 15.17
N ASP A 29 10.03 9.96 15.89
CA ASP A 29 9.86 9.92 17.35
C ASP A 29 11.02 10.58 18.11
N GLY A 30 12.20 10.62 17.49
CA GLY A 30 13.39 11.25 18.05
C GLY A 30 13.54 12.74 17.71
N LEU A 31 12.61 13.34 16.96
CA LEU A 31 12.68 14.75 16.58
C LEU A 31 12.22 15.64 17.73
N VAL A 32 13.16 16.40 18.31
CA VAL A 32 12.88 17.36 19.39
C VAL A 32 11.89 18.44 18.95
N ASN A 33 12.09 19.00 17.75
CA ASN A 33 11.20 20.00 17.16
C ASN A 33 10.64 19.46 15.85
N LYS A 34 9.34 19.15 15.85
CA LYS A 34 8.64 18.63 14.68
C LYS A 34 8.45 19.75 13.64
N PRO A 35 8.94 19.57 12.40
CA PRO A 35 8.77 20.57 11.36
C PRO A 35 7.33 20.69 10.89
N ALA A 36 6.99 21.82 10.25
CA ALA A 36 5.66 22.06 9.70
C ALA A 36 5.32 21.19 8.46
N PHE A 37 6.33 20.57 7.84
CA PHE A 37 6.19 19.73 6.65
C PHE A 37 5.94 18.24 6.98
N LEU A 38 5.24 17.97 8.08
CA LEU A 38 4.76 16.63 8.42
C LEU A 38 3.31 16.44 7.96
N PRO A 39 2.89 15.21 7.63
CA PRO A 39 1.48 14.88 7.46
C PRO A 39 0.65 15.30 8.68
N LEU A 40 -0.58 15.80 8.51
CA LEU A 40 -1.40 15.83 7.29
C LEU A 40 -1.27 17.14 6.48
N SER A 41 -0.17 17.90 6.63
CA SER A 41 0.02 19.13 5.86
C SER A 41 0.19 18.88 4.35
N ILE A 42 -0.24 19.86 3.54
CA ILE A 42 -0.03 19.90 2.08
C ILE A 42 0.60 21.23 1.68
N PRO A 43 1.33 21.30 0.55
CA PRO A 43 1.94 22.54 0.09
C PRO A 43 0.89 23.62 -0.22
N LYS A 44 1.07 24.81 0.36
CA LYS A 44 0.17 25.96 0.14
C LYS A 44 -0.06 26.29 -1.35
N PRO A 45 0.94 26.24 -2.25
CA PRO A 45 0.70 26.53 -3.67
C PRO A 45 -0.24 25.53 -4.37
N LEU A 46 -0.34 24.30 -3.87
CA LEU A 46 -1.16 23.24 -4.46
C LEU A 46 -2.50 23.05 -3.73
N SER A 47 -2.69 23.69 -2.57
CA SER A 47 -3.78 23.38 -1.67
C SER A 47 -5.16 23.64 -2.29
N GLU A 48 -5.33 24.77 -2.98
CA GLU A 48 -6.61 25.14 -3.59
C GLU A 48 -7.05 24.11 -4.65
N GLN A 49 -6.13 23.70 -5.52
CA GLN A 49 -6.42 22.71 -6.56
C GLN A 49 -6.70 21.33 -5.97
N LEU A 50 -5.89 20.90 -4.99
CA LEU A 50 -6.06 19.59 -4.36
C LEU A 50 -7.38 19.49 -3.59
N LEU A 51 -7.78 20.54 -2.89
CA LEU A 51 -9.06 20.58 -2.17
C LEU A 51 -10.27 20.52 -3.11
N LYS A 52 -10.13 21.03 -4.34
CA LYS A 52 -11.18 20.94 -5.37
C LYS A 52 -11.25 19.56 -6.02
N LEU A 53 -10.11 18.88 -6.19
CA LEU A 53 -10.01 17.68 -7.02
C LEU A 53 -10.00 16.36 -6.22
N HIS A 54 -9.61 16.38 -4.95
CA HIS A 54 -9.42 15.15 -4.17
C HIS A 54 -10.11 15.23 -2.80
N SER A 55 -10.87 14.20 -2.44
CA SER A 55 -11.60 14.13 -1.17
C SER A 55 -10.70 13.97 0.05
N ASN A 56 -9.43 13.56 -0.15
CA ASN A 56 -8.41 13.44 0.89
C ASN A 56 -7.05 13.98 0.39
N PRO A 57 -6.83 15.30 0.34
CA PRO A 57 -5.60 15.90 -0.18
C PRO A 57 -4.30 15.42 0.49
N PRO A 58 -4.25 15.21 1.84
CA PRO A 58 -3.05 14.68 2.49
C PRO A 58 -2.63 13.31 1.95
N ALA A 59 -3.57 12.39 1.77
CA ALA A 59 -3.27 11.06 1.22
C ALA A 59 -2.71 11.14 -0.21
N TYR A 60 -3.25 12.03 -1.04
CA TYR A 60 -2.73 12.27 -2.38
C TYR A 60 -1.30 12.84 -2.36
N PHE A 61 -1.01 13.77 -1.45
CA PHE A 61 0.33 14.35 -1.36
C PHE A 61 1.37 13.32 -0.91
N ILE A 62 1.05 12.52 0.11
CA ILE A 62 1.91 11.43 0.59
C ILE A 62 2.15 10.39 -0.52
N SER A 63 1.14 10.10 -1.35
CA SER A 63 1.27 9.11 -2.43
C SER A 63 2.29 9.51 -3.49
N GLN A 64 2.57 10.80 -3.70
CA GLN A 64 3.62 11.25 -4.63
C GLN A 64 5.01 10.79 -4.18
N PHE A 65 5.28 10.83 -2.87
CA PHE A 65 6.54 10.32 -2.32
C PHE A 65 6.63 8.81 -2.44
N ILE A 66 5.55 8.09 -2.11
CA ILE A 66 5.50 6.63 -2.24
C ILE A 66 5.73 6.24 -3.71
N TRP A 67 5.04 6.88 -4.65
CA TRP A 67 5.20 6.62 -6.08
C TRP A 67 6.65 6.80 -6.56
N TYR A 68 7.31 7.87 -6.11
CA TYR A 68 8.71 8.11 -6.45
C TYR A 68 9.68 7.09 -5.84
N LEU A 69 9.43 6.67 -4.60
CA LEU A 69 10.23 5.66 -3.88
C LEU A 69 10.03 4.24 -4.44
N MET A 70 8.81 3.94 -4.91
CA MET A 70 8.42 2.63 -5.45
C MET A 70 8.79 2.46 -6.94
N ARG A 71 9.70 3.28 -7.48
CA ARG A 71 10.20 3.08 -8.84
C ARG A 71 11.08 1.84 -8.90
N ASN A 72 10.67 0.91 -9.74
CA ASN A 72 11.30 -0.39 -9.86
C ASN A 72 12.59 -0.30 -10.69
N GLY A 73 13.61 -1.06 -10.29
CA GLY A 73 14.73 -1.40 -11.18
C GLY A 73 14.29 -2.40 -12.26
N GLU A 74 15.07 -2.53 -13.33
CA GLU A 74 14.72 -3.36 -14.49
C GLU A 74 14.43 -4.82 -14.12
N ASP A 75 15.25 -5.43 -13.26
CA ASP A 75 15.10 -6.83 -12.88
C ASP A 75 13.83 -7.08 -12.06
N PHE A 76 13.53 -6.19 -11.12
CA PHE A 76 12.31 -6.29 -10.32
C PHE A 76 11.07 -6.03 -11.17
N GLN A 77 11.14 -5.10 -12.13
CA GLN A 77 10.05 -4.83 -13.06
C GLN A 77 9.74 -6.06 -13.93
N LYS A 78 10.76 -6.72 -14.49
CA LYS A 78 10.59 -7.97 -15.26
C LYS A 78 9.93 -9.06 -14.41
N ALA A 79 10.44 -9.30 -13.20
CA ALA A 79 9.87 -10.30 -12.30
C ALA A 79 8.42 -9.98 -11.94
N LEU A 80 8.10 -8.70 -11.71
CA LEU A 80 6.75 -8.23 -11.42
C LEU A 80 5.81 -8.46 -12.61
N ASP A 81 6.23 -8.09 -13.82
CA ASP A 81 5.45 -8.24 -15.04
C ASP A 81 5.17 -9.72 -15.36
N GLU A 82 6.15 -10.61 -15.13
CA GLU A 82 5.97 -12.05 -15.25
C GLU A 82 4.89 -12.58 -14.30
N GLN A 83 4.83 -12.11 -13.05
CA GLN A 83 3.78 -12.52 -12.11
C GLN A 83 2.42 -11.91 -12.47
N ILE A 84 2.39 -10.63 -12.86
CA ILE A 84 1.15 -9.95 -13.28
C ILE A 84 0.55 -10.63 -14.52
N SER A 85 1.37 -11.10 -15.46
CA SER A 85 0.90 -11.78 -16.67
C SER A 85 0.12 -13.07 -16.40
N LYS A 86 0.38 -13.72 -15.25
CA LYS A 86 -0.31 -14.92 -14.80
C LYS A 86 -1.69 -14.62 -14.22
N LEU A 87 -2.01 -13.34 -14.00
CA LEU A 87 -3.22 -12.89 -13.34
C LEU A 87 -4.20 -12.30 -14.36
N PRO A 88 -5.50 -12.61 -14.27
CA PRO A 88 -6.51 -12.12 -15.19
C PRO A 88 -7.00 -10.72 -14.82
N PHE A 89 -6.11 -9.82 -14.39
CA PHE A 89 -6.47 -8.44 -14.06
C PHE A 89 -7.10 -7.70 -15.26
N GLY A 90 -6.74 -8.08 -16.49
CA GLY A 90 -7.33 -7.52 -17.71
C GLY A 90 -8.74 -8.03 -18.06
N LYS A 91 -9.26 -9.06 -17.38
CA LYS A 91 -10.53 -9.70 -17.78
C LYS A 91 -11.78 -9.06 -17.15
N GLY A 92 -11.67 -7.92 -16.46
CA GLY A 92 -12.78 -7.28 -15.74
C GLY A 92 -12.43 -6.84 -14.31
N PRO A 93 -13.40 -6.31 -13.55
CA PRO A 93 -13.16 -5.74 -12.23
C PRO A 93 -12.72 -6.77 -11.21
N VAL A 94 -11.79 -6.36 -10.34
CA VAL A 94 -11.23 -7.17 -9.26
C VAL A 94 -11.26 -6.38 -7.97
N VAL A 95 -11.71 -6.99 -6.88
CA VAL A 95 -11.64 -6.41 -5.53
C VAL A 95 -10.40 -6.97 -4.84
N GLY A 96 -9.51 -6.09 -4.39
CA GLY A 96 -8.33 -6.46 -3.60
C GLY A 96 -8.66 -6.52 -2.10
N LEU A 97 -8.34 -7.64 -1.46
CA LEU A 97 -8.45 -7.86 -0.02
C LEU A 97 -7.08 -8.04 0.58
N GLN A 98 -6.76 -7.25 1.59
CA GLN A 98 -5.57 -7.43 2.40
C GLN A 98 -5.97 -7.90 3.80
N VAL A 99 -5.72 -9.17 4.10
CA VAL A 99 -6.09 -9.82 5.37
C VAL A 99 -4.82 -10.07 6.18
N ARG A 100 -4.65 -9.34 7.29
CA ARG A 100 -3.47 -9.45 8.15
C ARG A 100 -3.84 -10.11 9.50
N ARG A 101 -3.19 -11.21 9.89
CA ARG A 101 -3.55 -12.01 11.07
C ARG A 101 -2.40 -12.36 12.02
N THR A 102 -1.18 -12.55 11.53
CA THR A 102 -0.13 -13.29 12.27
C THR A 102 0.70 -12.43 13.22
N ASP A 103 0.71 -11.10 13.09
CA ASP A 103 1.61 -10.22 13.87
C ASP A 103 0.93 -9.08 14.64
N LYS A 104 -0.40 -8.90 14.51
CA LYS A 104 -1.12 -7.75 15.09
C LYS A 104 -2.37 -8.06 15.92
N VAL A 105 -2.78 -9.32 15.99
CA VAL A 105 -3.95 -9.74 16.77
C VAL A 105 -3.55 -9.83 18.25
N GLY A 106 -3.89 -8.80 19.03
CA GLY A 106 -3.68 -8.76 20.48
C GLY A 106 -3.00 -7.49 21.03
N SER A 107 -2.22 -6.77 20.22
CA SER A 107 -1.51 -5.56 20.64
C SER A 107 -1.92 -4.28 19.89
N GLU A 108 -2.33 -4.36 18.62
CA GLU A 108 -2.58 -3.17 17.77
C GLU A 108 -3.87 -3.22 16.94
N ALA A 109 -4.38 -4.41 16.58
CA ALA A 109 -5.59 -4.55 15.76
C ALA A 109 -6.51 -5.67 16.27
N LYS A 110 -7.81 -5.54 15.97
CA LYS A 110 -8.81 -6.57 16.23
C LYS A 110 -8.74 -7.65 15.14
N PHE A 111 -9.01 -8.89 15.52
CA PHE A 111 -9.23 -9.95 14.55
C PHE A 111 -10.51 -9.66 13.75
N HIS A 112 -10.40 -9.69 12.43
CA HIS A 112 -11.52 -9.57 11.51
C HIS A 112 -11.65 -10.86 10.71
N SER A 113 -12.85 -11.44 10.68
CA SER A 113 -13.11 -12.67 9.93
C SER A 113 -13.22 -12.37 8.43
N VAL A 114 -13.02 -13.38 7.58
CA VAL A 114 -13.10 -13.20 6.12
C VAL A 114 -14.48 -12.72 5.67
N GLU A 115 -15.54 -13.10 6.39
CA GLU A 115 -16.94 -12.74 6.10
C GLU A 115 -17.13 -11.23 6.06
N GLU A 116 -16.50 -10.51 6.99
CA GLU A 116 -16.61 -9.06 7.06
C GLU A 116 -16.07 -8.41 5.78
N TYR A 117 -14.91 -8.85 5.30
CA TYR A 117 -14.35 -8.39 4.03
C TYR A 117 -15.25 -8.76 2.84
N MET A 118 -15.87 -9.95 2.87
CA MET A 118 -16.74 -10.41 1.80
C MET A 118 -18.07 -9.65 1.74
N GLN A 119 -18.60 -9.18 2.87
CA GLN A 119 -19.79 -8.32 2.89
C GLN A 119 -19.56 -7.03 2.10
N TRP A 120 -18.44 -6.36 2.32
CA TRP A 120 -18.08 -5.14 1.58
C TRP A 120 -17.81 -5.42 0.10
N THR A 121 -17.17 -6.55 -0.18
CA THR A 121 -16.92 -7.03 -1.55
C THR A 121 -18.22 -7.24 -2.31
N GLU A 122 -19.20 -7.89 -1.67
CA GLU A 122 -20.53 -8.15 -2.24
C GLU A 122 -21.28 -6.85 -2.54
N ILE A 123 -21.28 -5.91 -1.58
CA ILE A 123 -21.90 -4.60 -1.77
C ILE A 123 -21.27 -3.86 -2.96
N TRP A 124 -19.94 -3.89 -3.06
CA TRP A 124 -19.23 -3.26 -4.18
C TRP A 124 -19.63 -3.87 -5.53
N PHE A 125 -19.67 -5.21 -5.65
CA PHE A 125 -20.09 -5.87 -6.89
C PHE A 125 -21.52 -5.55 -7.28
N LYS A 126 -22.47 -5.54 -6.33
CA LYS A 126 -23.86 -5.13 -6.61
C LYS A 126 -23.95 -3.71 -7.16
N ILE A 127 -23.14 -2.79 -6.65
CA ILE A 127 -23.07 -1.42 -7.17
C ILE A 127 -22.50 -1.40 -8.59
N GLN A 128 -21.47 -2.20 -8.88
CA GLN A 128 -20.89 -2.28 -10.22
C GLN A 128 -21.82 -2.93 -11.24
N GLU A 129 -22.54 -3.98 -10.85
CA GLU A 129 -23.56 -4.63 -11.69
C GLU A 129 -24.67 -3.64 -12.06
N LYS A 130 -25.15 -2.85 -11.08
CA LYS A 130 -26.13 -1.79 -11.32
C LYS A 130 -25.61 -0.69 -12.24
N LYS A 131 -24.35 -0.28 -12.09
CA LYS A 131 -23.71 0.74 -12.95
C LYS A 131 -23.48 0.26 -14.38
N SER A 132 -23.09 -1.00 -14.53
CA SER A 132 -22.75 -1.60 -15.83
C SER A 132 -23.97 -2.10 -16.59
N GLY A 133 -25.16 -2.11 -15.96
CA GLY A 133 -26.40 -2.59 -16.56
C GLY A 133 -26.43 -4.09 -16.84
N GLY A 134 -25.57 -4.87 -16.16
CA GLY A 134 -25.40 -6.30 -16.44
C GLY A 134 -24.62 -7.04 -15.38
N ASN A 135 -24.60 -8.37 -15.49
CA ASN A 135 -23.86 -9.22 -14.56
C ASN A 135 -22.34 -9.09 -14.81
N VAL A 136 -21.61 -8.86 -13.73
CA VAL A 136 -20.16 -8.71 -13.73
C VAL A 136 -19.54 -10.00 -13.19
N THR A 137 -18.52 -10.53 -13.86
CA THR A 137 -17.75 -11.64 -13.29
C THR A 137 -17.02 -11.17 -12.03
N ARG A 138 -17.41 -11.71 -10.88
CA ARG A 138 -16.86 -11.32 -9.58
C ARG A 138 -15.50 -11.98 -9.37
N ARG A 139 -14.47 -11.16 -9.17
CA ARG A 139 -13.10 -11.61 -8.89
C ARG A 139 -12.51 -10.93 -7.68
N VAL A 140 -11.83 -11.71 -6.86
CA VAL A 140 -11.21 -11.21 -5.62
C VAL A 140 -9.74 -11.59 -5.63
N PHE A 141 -8.88 -10.62 -5.37
CA PHE A 141 -7.45 -10.81 -5.16
C PHE A 141 -7.15 -10.70 -3.67
N ILE A 142 -6.58 -11.74 -3.07
CA ILE A 142 -6.36 -11.80 -1.62
C ILE A 142 -4.87 -11.82 -1.32
N ALA A 143 -4.41 -10.81 -0.58
CA ALA A 143 -3.08 -10.74 0.00
C ALA A 143 -3.20 -11.01 1.51
N THR A 144 -2.53 -12.04 2.00
CA THR A 144 -2.57 -12.42 3.41
C THR A 144 -1.25 -13.01 3.89
N ASP A 145 -0.97 -12.81 5.16
CA ASP A 145 0.13 -13.43 5.91
C ASP A 145 -0.27 -14.77 6.54
N ASP A 146 -1.57 -15.12 6.56
CA ASP A 146 -2.09 -16.38 7.11
C ASP A 146 -2.61 -17.30 5.99
N PRO A 147 -1.96 -18.45 5.75
CA PRO A 147 -2.37 -19.36 4.68
C PRO A 147 -3.77 -19.98 4.89
N THR A 148 -4.29 -20.01 6.12
CA THR A 148 -5.61 -20.60 6.42
C THR A 148 -6.76 -19.76 5.84
N VAL A 149 -6.55 -18.45 5.64
CA VAL A 149 -7.52 -17.52 5.02
C VAL A 149 -7.94 -18.00 3.64
N ILE A 150 -7.04 -18.59 2.87
CA ILE A 150 -7.32 -19.11 1.53
C ILE A 150 -8.35 -20.24 1.59
N GLN A 151 -8.17 -21.18 2.50
CA GLN A 151 -9.07 -22.32 2.67
C GLN A 151 -10.43 -21.87 3.22
N GLU A 152 -10.43 -21.00 4.23
CA GLU A 152 -11.64 -20.40 4.80
C GLU A 152 -12.47 -19.68 3.73
N THR A 153 -11.78 -18.89 2.89
CA THR A 153 -12.40 -18.17 1.79
C THR A 153 -13.04 -19.12 0.78
N ARG A 154 -12.36 -20.21 0.40
CA ARG A 154 -12.91 -21.20 -0.54
C ARG A 154 -14.18 -21.85 -0.01
N THR A 155 -14.15 -22.33 1.24
CA THR A 155 -15.29 -23.01 1.85
C THR A 155 -16.51 -22.10 1.92
N LYS A 156 -16.31 -20.83 2.27
CA LYS A 156 -17.41 -19.87 2.46
C LYS A 156 -17.90 -19.23 1.15
N LEU A 157 -17.05 -19.16 0.12
CA LEU A 157 -17.41 -18.57 -1.18
C LEU A 157 -18.07 -19.52 -2.18
N VAL A 158 -18.20 -20.83 -1.92
CA VAL A 158 -18.98 -21.72 -2.81
C VAL A 158 -20.42 -21.24 -3.03
N VAL A 159 -20.97 -20.45 -2.09
CA VAL A 159 -22.33 -19.88 -2.15
C VAL A 159 -22.42 -18.65 -3.08
N LEU A 160 -21.31 -17.96 -3.34
CA LEU A 160 -21.25 -16.79 -4.23
C LEU A 160 -20.47 -17.21 -5.49
N ARG A 161 -21.03 -17.05 -6.68
CA ARG A 161 -20.29 -17.31 -7.95
C ARG A 161 -19.16 -16.28 -8.13
N VAL A 162 -18.08 -16.44 -7.37
CA VAL A 162 -16.90 -15.59 -7.33
C VAL A 162 -15.74 -16.46 -7.75
N THR A 163 -15.08 -16.08 -8.84
CA THR A 163 -13.82 -16.70 -9.23
C THR A 163 -12.75 -16.12 -8.32
N VAL A 164 -12.30 -16.91 -7.35
CA VAL A 164 -11.24 -16.52 -6.42
C VAL A 164 -9.93 -17.07 -6.97
N GLU A 165 -9.07 -16.17 -7.43
CA GLU A 165 -7.72 -16.54 -7.84
C GLU A 165 -6.74 -16.10 -6.76
N PHE A 166 -6.11 -17.09 -6.14
CA PHE A 166 -5.23 -16.90 -5.01
C PHE A 166 -3.79 -16.83 -5.49
N LEU A 167 -3.06 -15.81 -5.04
CA LEU A 167 -1.61 -15.82 -5.07
C LEU A 167 -1.09 -16.08 -3.67
N THR A 168 -0.67 -17.31 -3.42
CA THR A 168 0.26 -17.61 -2.33
C THR A 168 1.63 -17.11 -2.78
N VAL A 169 2.04 -15.93 -2.32
CA VAL A 169 3.48 -15.61 -2.29
C VAL A 169 4.06 -16.45 -1.17
N SER A 170 4.39 -17.70 -1.48
CA SER A 170 5.16 -18.54 -0.57
C SER A 170 6.52 -17.87 -0.39
N GLN A 171 6.70 -17.21 0.75
CA GLN A 171 8.05 -16.94 1.22
C GLN A 171 8.66 -18.32 1.48
N LYS A 172 9.53 -18.77 0.56
CA LYS A 172 10.43 -19.89 0.86
C LYS A 172 11.18 -19.48 2.11
N SER A 173 10.89 -20.14 3.23
CA SER A 173 11.79 -20.16 4.38
C SER A 173 13.16 -20.55 3.84
N LYS A 174 14.15 -19.67 4.03
CA LYS A 174 15.54 -20.07 3.90
C LYS A 174 15.78 -21.09 5.01
N GLU A 175 15.81 -22.37 4.64
CA GLU A 175 16.62 -23.37 5.35
C GLU A 175 18.10 -23.12 5.06
#